data_AF-A0A2V6KXQ0-F1
#
_entry.id   AF-A0A2V6KXQ0-F1
#
_cell.length_a   1.000
_cell.length_b   1.000
_cell.length_c   1.000
_cell.angle_alpha   90.00
_cell.angle_beta   90.00
_cell.angle_gamma   90.00
#
_symmetry.space_group_name_H-M   'P 1'
#
loop_
_entity.id
_entity.type
_entity.pdbx_description
1 polymer ?
#
loop_
_entity_poly.entity_id
_entity_poly.type
_entity_poly.pdbx_seq_one_letter_code
_entity_poly.pdbx_strand_id
1 'polypeptide(L)' 'LCGAALDSGKPIIVGDVHKDLRYLPTFHTTRSEIIVPMRNEHRHILGMMDVESDKLNAFSDEDRQFLERAGGLIAHCLH' A
#
# COMPACT_ATOMS: atom_id res chain seq x y z
N LEU A 1 0.11 -7.43 -5.11
CA LEU A 1 -1.03 -6.67 -4.55
C LEU A 1 -1.14 -5.23 -5.08
N CYS A 2 -0.03 -4.58 -5.45
CA CYS A 2 -0.01 -3.23 -6.05
C CYS A 2 -1.01 -3.02 -7.21
N GLY A 3 -1.12 -3.98 -8.15
CA GLY A 3 -2.09 -3.88 -9.25
C GLY A 3 -3.55 -3.77 -8.78
N ALA A 4 -3.93 -4.52 -7.74
CA ALA A 4 -5.28 -4.43 -7.17
C ALA A 4 -5.54 -3.09 -6.47
N ALA A 5 -4.51 -2.51 -5.83
CA ALA A 5 -4.60 -1.16 -5.25
C ALA A 5 -4.72 -0.09 -6.35
N LEU A 6 -4.04 -0.27 -7.49
CA LEU A 6 -4.17 0.60 -8.66
C LEU A 6 -5.58 0.55 -9.25
N ASP A 7 -6.07 -0.64 -9.56
CA ASP A 7 -7.38 -0.85 -10.20
C ASP A 7 -8.52 -0.34 -9.32
N SER A 8 -8.46 -0.61 -8.02
CA SER A 8 -9.50 -0.16 -7.07
C SER A 8 -9.35 1.31 -6.70
N GLY A 9 -8.15 1.87 -6.82
CA GLY A 9 -7.80 3.18 -6.30
C GLY A 9 -7.92 3.30 -4.78
N LYS A 10 -7.93 2.18 -4.05
CA LYS A 10 -8.09 2.14 -2.59
C LYS A 10 -6.87 1.51 -1.93
N PRO A 11 -6.58 1.84 -0.67
CA PRO A 11 -5.61 1.08 0.10
C PRO A 11 -5.98 -0.39 0.16
N ILE A 12 -4.96 -1.26 0.11
CA ILE A 12 -5.09 -2.70 0.29
C ILE A 12 -4.24 -3.07 1.51
N ILE A 13 -4.86 -3.74 2.48
CA ILE A 13 -4.20 -4.24 3.69
C ILE A 13 -4.40 -5.74 3.72
N VAL A 14 -3.30 -6.48 3.77
CA VAL A 14 -3.30 -7.94 3.82
C VAL A 14 -2.51 -8.39 5.03
N GLY A 15 -3.22 -8.99 5.99
CA GLY A 15 -2.62 -9.50 7.23
C GLY A 15 -1.83 -10.80 7.08
N ASP A 16 -2.04 -11.53 5.98
CA ASP A 16 -1.29 -12.73 5.61
C ASP A 16 -1.20 -12.85 4.08
N VAL A 17 -0.09 -12.42 3.49
CA VAL A 17 0.08 -12.36 2.03
C VAL A 17 -0.02 -13.72 1.36
N HIS A 18 0.34 -14.80 2.05
CA HIS A 18 0.27 -16.16 1.52
C HIS A 18 -1.16 -16.68 1.32
N LYS A 19 -2.16 -15.98 1.88
CA LYS A 19 -3.59 -16.29 1.70
C LYS A 19 -4.24 -15.49 0.56
N ASP A 20 -3.53 -14.53 -0.02
CA ASP A 20 -4.06 -13.70 -1.10
C ASP A 20 -3.50 -14.16 -2.46
N LEU A 21 -4.38 -14.61 -3.35
CA LEU A 21 -4.00 -15.10 -4.69
C LEU A 21 -3.38 -14.01 -5.58
N ARG A 22 -3.52 -12.74 -5.21
CA ARG A 22 -2.95 -11.58 -5.93
C ARG A 22 -1.55 -11.22 -5.43
N TYR A 23 -1.03 -11.94 -4.44
CA TYR A 23 0.31 -11.71 -3.91
C TYR A 23 1.37 -12.15 -4.93
N LEU A 24 2.32 -11.25 -5.16
CA LEU A 24 3.51 -11.48 -5.97
C LEU A 24 4.69 -11.15 -5.07
N PRO A 25 5.54 -12.12 -4.71
CA PRO A 25 6.57 -11.90 -3.70
C PRO A 25 7.69 -10.99 -4.22
N THR A 26 7.96 -9.91 -3.48
CA THR A 26 9.15 -9.07 -3.64
C THR A 26 10.25 -9.52 -2.70
N PHE A 27 9.92 -9.68 -1.40
CA PHE A 27 10.81 -10.27 -0.41
C PHE A 27 10.30 -11.64 0.05
N HIS A 28 11.24 -12.57 0.28
CA HIS A 28 10.91 -13.92 0.76
C HIS A 28 10.39 -13.96 2.20
N THR A 29 10.61 -12.89 2.97
CA THR A 29 10.24 -12.81 4.39
C THR A 29 8.86 -12.21 4.61
N THR A 30 8.23 -11.65 3.58
CA THR A 30 6.99 -10.89 3.74
C THR A 30 5.83 -11.78 4.17
N ARG A 31 5.15 -11.33 5.22
CA ARG A 31 4.00 -12.01 5.83
C ARG A 31 2.77 -11.12 5.86
N SER A 32 2.91 -9.80 5.97
CA SER A 32 1.81 -8.86 5.77
C SER A 32 2.27 -7.66 4.95
N GLU A 33 1.33 -7.00 4.30
CA GLU A 33 1.59 -5.91 3.35
C GLU A 33 0.47 -4.87 3.45
N ILE A 34 0.84 -3.59 3.38
CA ILE A 34 -0.08 -2.47 3.20
C ILE A 34 0.37 -1.65 1.99
N ILE A 35 -0.56 -1.44 1.06
CA ILE A 35 -0.34 -0.61 -0.12
C ILE A 35 -1.30 0.57 -0.10
N VAL A 36 -0.78 1.77 -0.31
CA VAL A 36 -1.56 3.01 -0.34
C VAL A 36 -1.28 3.78 -1.65
N PRO A 37 -2.32 4.07 -2.46
CA PRO A 37 -2.17 4.91 -3.64
C PRO A 37 -1.79 6.36 -3.27
N MET A 38 -0.72 6.86 -3.89
CA MET A 38 -0.29 8.26 -3.77
C MET A 38 -1.02 9.10 -4.81
N ARG A 39 -1.80 10.10 -4.37
CA ARG A 39 -2.65 10.92 -5.23
C ARG A 39 -2.25 12.39 -5.17
N ASN A 40 -2.21 13.02 -6.34
CA ASN A 40 -2.06 14.47 -6.43
C ASN A 40 -3.40 15.20 -6.16
N GLU A 41 -3.37 16.52 -6.22
CA GLU A 41 -4.53 17.40 -6.00
C GLU A 41 -5.67 17.15 -7.00
N HIS A 42 -5.35 16.67 -8.20
CA HIS A 42 -6.33 16.27 -9.23
C HIS A 42 -6.83 14.83 -9.07
N ARG A 43 -6.49 14.17 -7.96
CA ARG A 43 -6.82 12.77 -7.62
C ARG A 43 -6.22 11.74 -8.57
N HIS A 44 -5.26 12.11 -9.42
CA HIS A 44 -4.51 11.16 -10.24
C HIS A 44 -3.56 10.36 -9.35
N ILE A 45 -3.49 9.04 -9.58
CA ILE A 45 -2.54 8.17 -8.89
C ILE A 45 -1.19 8.35 -9.59
N LEU A 46 -0.21 8.89 -8.86
CA LEU A 46 1.15 9.09 -9.35
C LEU A 46 2.08 7.92 -9.00
N GLY A 47 1.70 7.13 -8.00
CA GLY A 47 2.45 5.97 -7.55
C GLY A 47 1.78 5.26 -6.39
N MET A 48 2.51 4.33 -5.79
CA MET A 48 2.08 3.55 -4.64
C MET A 48 3.12 3.68 -3.52
N MET A 49 2.65 3.76 -2.28
CA MET A 49 3.45 3.40 -1.12
C MET A 49 3.18 1.93 -0.83
N ASP A 50 4.21 1.10 -0.97
CA ASP A 50 4.17 -0.33 -0.68
C ASP A 50 5.04 -0.62 0.55
N VAL A 51 4.44 -1.16 1.61
CA VAL A 51 5.11 -1.42 2.88
C VAL A 51 4.89 -2.87 3.28
N GLU A 52 5.99 -3.58 3.49
CA GLU A 52 6.02 -5.01 3.78
C GLU A 52 6.49 -5.27 5.22
N SER A 53 6.00 -6.35 5.83
CA SER A 53 6.43 -6.79 7.16
C SER A 53 6.63 -8.30 7.20
N ASP A 54 7.64 -8.74 7.96
CA ASP A 54 7.88 -10.15 8.31
C ASP A 54 6.96 -10.68 9.43
N LYS A 55 6.04 -9.83 9.94
CA LYS A 55 5.02 -10.19 10.92
C LYS A 55 3.66 -10.32 10.26
N LEU A 56 2.80 -11.21 10.77
CA LEU A 56 1.38 -11.24 10.37
C LEU A 56 0.64 -10.06 10.99
N ASN A 57 -0.38 -9.58 10.27
CA ASN A 57 -1.29 -8.52 10.73
C ASN A 57 -0.53 -7.32 11.32
N ALA A 58 0.57 -6.92 10.67
CA ALA A 58 1.45 -5.89 11.23
C ALA A 58 0.86 -4.49 11.17
N PHE A 59 -0.11 -4.26 10.27
CA PHE A 59 -0.63 -2.94 9.95
C PHE A 59 -2.05 -2.74 10.47
N SER A 60 -2.27 -1.63 11.17
CA SER A 60 -3.57 -1.19 11.66
C SER A 60 -4.17 -0.08 10.79
N ASP A 61 -5.35 0.43 11.19
CA ASP A 61 -5.94 1.58 10.51
C ASP A 61 -5.13 2.87 10.75
N GLU A 62 -4.48 3.00 11.90
CA GLU A 62 -3.58 4.12 12.19
C GLU A 62 -2.39 4.17 11.21
N ASP A 63 -1.80 3.00 10.90
CA ASP A 63 -0.73 2.89 9.89
C ASP A 63 -1.25 3.30 8.51
N ARG A 64 -2.45 2.83 8.12
CA ARG A 64 -3.09 3.24 6.85
C ARG A 64 -3.23 4.75 6.77
N GLN A 65 -3.81 5.36 7.80
CA GLN A 65 -4.02 6.81 7.85
C GLN A 65 -2.70 7.59 7.80
N PHE A 66 -1.66 7.09 8.48
CA PHE A 66 -0.34 7.69 8.42
C PHE A 66 0.25 7.63 7.00
N LEU A 67 0.20 6.46 6.36
CA LEU A 67 0.72 6.26 5.00
C LEU A 67 -0.08 7.07 3.96
N GLU A 68 -1.39 7.20 4.11
CA GLU A 68 -2.21 8.07 3.25
C GLU A 68 -1.78 9.53 3.33
N ARG A 69 -1.54 10.05 4.55
CA ARG A 69 -1.04 11.42 4.74
C ARG A 69 0.36 11.60 4.16
N ALA A 70 1.27 10.67 4.44
CA ALA A 70 2.63 10.70 3.92
C ALA A 70 2.64 10.64 2.38
N GLY A 71 1.86 9.73 1.80
CA GLY A 71 1.73 9.56 0.35
C GLY A 71 1.13 10.77 -0.34
N GLY A 72 0.17 11.46 0.29
CA GLY A 72 -0.34 12.74 -0.19
C GLY A 72 0.72 13.85 -0.23
N LEU A 73 1.56 13.94 0.82
CA LEU A 73 2.67 14.90 0.86
C LEU A 73 3.73 14.59 -0.21
N ILE A 74 4.09 13.32 -0.38
CA ILE A 74 5.05 12.91 -1.42
C ILE A 74 4.48 13.19 -2.81
N ALA A 75 3.21 12.85 -3.06
CA ALA A 75 2.55 13.12 -4.34
C ALA A 75 2.51 14.61 -4.68
N HIS A 76 2.36 15.50 -3.69
CA HIS A 76 2.41 16.94 -3.92
C HIS A 76 3.79 17.42 -4.41
N CYS A 77 4.87 16.72 -4.05
CA CYS A 77 6.22 17.01 -4.53
C CYS A 77 6.56 16.38 -5.89
N LEU A 78 5.72 15.47 -6.39
CA LEU A 78 5.87 14.81 -7.68
C LEU A 78 4.90 15.48 -8.67
N HIS A 79 5.42 16.37 -9.52
CA HIS A 79 4.61 17.10 -10.52
C HIS A 79 4.02 16.17 -11.58
#